data_AF-A0A7X9DKD3-F1
#
_entry.id   AF-A0A7X9DKD3-F1
#
_cell.length_a   1.000
_cell.length_b   1.000
_cell.length_c   1.000
_cell.angle_alpha   90.00
_cell.angle_beta   90.00
_cell.angle_gamma   90.00
#
_symmetry.space_group_name_H-M   'P 1'
#
loop_
_entity.id
_entity.type
_entity.pdbx_description
1 polymer ?
#
loop_
_entity_poly.entity_id
_entity_poly.type
_entity_poly.pdbx_seq_one_letter_code
_entity_poly.pdbx_strand_id
1 'polypeptide(L)'
;MLLPQTINLLGQQIPSITIFLAAAAIYFFFVVWYEGKKDGFEIERIFDVFFTAVFIGLASAEVLRRYLLWASVYTYNSLLLKIDPILFVASAFYIISILTVIIYSRRLRWSYFKIADVFAIAMSFVAVFYCLGQFLIFGGVNYFLVVLIVVGLNQLVLAYRSYKFSSGVTFVLLNSLLGLYIIAFYDVQGHLLIGSLLVTISSVLLYLRLKKGNMNTSLPADLLKHLKNKLINKENELKKQDKLLREEDPYMQPGRAEENAENMDEAILEDSKRELTDANRSVISGVLIQIRKALAYIKMGKYGVCEVCGNPIDKARLKIYPEATKCADCASKLDK
;
A
#
# COMPACT_ATOMS: atom_id res chain seq x y z
N MET A 1 -36.34 -2.63 -13.92
CA MET A 1 -36.14 -3.55 -12.77
C MET A 1 -35.65 -4.88 -13.32
N LEU A 2 -34.38 -5.24 -13.12
CA LEU A 2 -33.80 -6.50 -13.62
C LEU A 2 -33.84 -7.62 -12.56
N LEU A 3 -33.85 -7.26 -11.27
CA LEU A 3 -33.98 -8.18 -10.15
C LEU A 3 -35.11 -7.74 -9.20
N PRO A 4 -35.78 -8.68 -8.51
CA PRO A 4 -36.74 -8.35 -7.47
C PRO A 4 -36.05 -7.66 -6.28
N GLN A 5 -36.79 -6.88 -5.50
CA GLN A 5 -36.25 -6.21 -4.30
C GLN A 5 -35.96 -7.18 -3.14
N THR A 6 -36.73 -8.26 -3.06
CA THR A 6 -36.58 -9.33 -2.07
C THR A 6 -36.54 -10.68 -2.76
N ILE A 7 -35.73 -11.58 -2.21
CA ILE A 7 -35.62 -12.98 -2.62
C ILE A 7 -36.05 -13.83 -1.44
N ASN A 8 -36.85 -14.87 -1.71
CA ASN A 8 -37.24 -15.83 -0.69
C ASN A 8 -36.18 -16.93 -0.61
N LEU A 9 -35.46 -16.99 0.52
CA LEU A 9 -34.45 -18.01 0.81
C LEU A 9 -34.88 -18.74 2.08
N LEU A 10 -35.13 -20.05 1.97
CA LEU A 10 -35.52 -20.90 3.10
C LEU A 10 -36.73 -20.36 3.90
N GLY A 11 -37.67 -19.71 3.23
CA GLY A 11 -38.87 -19.13 3.85
C GLY A 11 -38.66 -17.74 4.48
N GLN A 12 -37.45 -17.18 4.43
CA GLN A 12 -37.19 -15.80 4.86
C GLN A 12 -37.09 -14.86 3.65
N GLN A 13 -37.73 -13.69 3.76
CA GLN A 13 -37.58 -12.61 2.78
C GLN A 13 -36.29 -11.85 3.04
N ILE A 14 -35.32 -12.03 2.15
CA ILE A 14 -34.03 -11.38 2.25
C ILE A 14 -33.95 -10.29 1.16
N PRO A 15 -33.55 -9.04 1.50
CA PRO A 15 -33.34 -8.00 0.50
C PRO A 15 -32.25 -8.43 -0.50
N SER A 16 -32.52 -8.31 -1.79
CA SER A 16 -31.60 -8.77 -2.86
C SER A 16 -30.22 -8.09 -2.80
N ILE A 17 -30.16 -6.87 -2.26
CA ILE A 17 -28.90 -6.12 -2.05
C ILE A 17 -27.92 -6.84 -1.11
N THR A 18 -28.40 -7.69 -0.20
CA THR A 18 -27.55 -8.45 0.74
C THR A 18 -26.61 -9.42 0.03
N ILE A 19 -27.04 -10.02 -1.09
CA ILE A 19 -26.21 -10.92 -1.90
C ILE A 19 -25.02 -10.14 -2.48
N PHE A 20 -25.26 -8.93 -2.98
CA PHE A 20 -24.21 -8.06 -3.49
C PHE A 20 -23.26 -7.61 -2.38
N LEU A 21 -23.76 -7.31 -1.19
CA LEU A 21 -22.93 -6.95 -0.03
C LEU A 21 -22.09 -8.13 0.47
N ALA A 22 -22.63 -9.36 0.45
CA ALA A 22 -21.88 -10.56 0.80
C ALA A 22 -20.75 -10.83 -0.22
N ALA A 23 -21.04 -10.72 -1.52
CA ALA A 23 -20.02 -10.80 -2.56
C ALA A 23 -18.95 -9.70 -2.41
N ALA A 24 -19.38 -8.48 -2.08
CA ALA A 24 -18.49 -7.35 -1.82
C ALA A 24 -17.55 -7.62 -0.64
N ALA A 25 -18.05 -8.22 0.45
CA ALA A 25 -17.23 -8.55 1.61
C ALA A 25 -16.16 -9.59 1.28
N ILE A 26 -16.52 -10.66 0.55
CA ILE A 26 -15.55 -11.68 0.10
C ILE A 26 -14.48 -11.03 -0.78
N TYR A 27 -14.89 -10.19 -1.73
CA TYR A 27 -13.96 -9.50 -2.61
C TYR A 27 -13.07 -8.50 -1.87
N PHE A 28 -13.61 -7.80 -0.86
CA PHE A 28 -12.83 -6.92 0.02
C PHE A 28 -11.67 -7.66 0.68
N PHE A 29 -11.93 -8.82 1.29
CA PHE A 29 -10.89 -9.63 1.92
C PHE A 29 -9.83 -10.09 0.90
N PHE A 30 -10.26 -10.50 -0.30
CA PHE A 30 -9.35 -10.88 -1.38
C PHE A 30 -8.43 -9.73 -1.81
N VAL A 31 -8.97 -8.51 -1.97
CA VAL A 31 -8.19 -7.33 -2.35
C VAL A 31 -7.19 -6.97 -1.26
N VAL A 32 -7.62 -6.94 0.01
CA VAL A 32 -6.72 -6.67 1.14
C VAL A 32 -5.58 -7.68 1.20
N TRP A 33 -5.89 -8.96 1.00
CA TRP A 33 -4.88 -10.03 0.96
C TRP A 33 -3.90 -9.86 -0.20
N TYR A 34 -4.41 -9.70 -1.42
CA TYR A 34 -3.60 -9.64 -2.64
C TYR A 34 -2.72 -8.38 -2.71
N GLU A 35 -3.32 -7.20 -2.54
CA GLU A 35 -2.58 -5.93 -2.59
C GLU A 35 -1.74 -5.73 -1.31
N GLY A 36 -2.19 -6.22 -0.17
CA GLY A 36 -1.41 -6.20 1.07
C GLY A 36 -0.12 -7.01 0.94
N LYS A 37 -0.20 -8.22 0.38
CA LYS A 37 0.97 -9.08 0.12
C LYS A 37 1.94 -8.43 -0.88
N LYS A 38 1.42 -7.80 -1.93
CA LYS A 38 2.21 -7.08 -2.95
C LYS A 38 2.99 -5.89 -2.36
N ASP A 39 2.43 -5.22 -1.36
CA ASP A 39 3.09 -4.13 -0.63
C ASP A 39 4.05 -4.59 0.47
N GLY A 40 4.16 -5.91 0.70
CA GLY A 40 5.06 -6.52 1.67
C GLY A 40 4.53 -6.50 3.11
N PHE A 41 3.21 -6.42 3.30
CA PHE A 41 2.61 -6.53 4.62
C PHE A 41 2.51 -7.98 5.09
N GLU A 42 2.66 -8.17 6.40
CA GLU A 42 2.29 -9.42 7.05
C GLU A 42 0.76 -9.55 7.08
N ILE A 43 0.24 -10.60 6.44
CA ILE A 43 -1.19 -10.77 6.17
C ILE A 43 -2.01 -10.86 7.47
N GLU A 44 -1.51 -11.57 8.47
CA GLU A 44 -2.18 -11.69 9.77
C GLU A 44 -2.36 -10.32 10.43
N ARG A 45 -1.27 -9.53 10.48
CA ARG A 45 -1.28 -8.21 11.09
C ARG A 45 -2.12 -7.17 10.34
N ILE A 46 -2.19 -7.22 9.00
CA ILE A 46 -3.07 -6.29 8.26
C ILE A 46 -4.55 -6.61 8.53
N PHE A 47 -4.90 -7.88 8.71
CA PHE A 47 -6.24 -8.27 9.13
C PHE A 47 -6.52 -7.93 10.59
N ASP A 48 -5.54 -8.05 11.50
CA ASP A 48 -5.68 -7.55 12.88
C ASP A 48 -5.99 -6.06 12.91
N VAL A 49 -5.29 -5.25 12.09
CA VAL A 49 -5.58 -3.81 11.94
C VAL A 49 -7.00 -3.58 11.44
N PHE A 50 -7.44 -4.35 10.44
CA PHE A 50 -8.79 -4.25 9.90
C PHE A 50 -9.85 -4.60 10.95
N PHE A 51 -9.76 -5.77 11.59
CA PHE A 51 -10.75 -6.24 12.55
C PHE A 51 -10.80 -5.36 13.79
N THR A 52 -9.65 -4.89 14.29
CA THR A 52 -9.61 -3.94 15.41
C THR A 52 -10.24 -2.60 15.04
N ALA A 53 -9.98 -2.07 13.85
CA ALA A 53 -10.61 -0.83 13.38
C ALA A 53 -12.13 -0.98 13.25
N VAL A 54 -12.62 -2.08 12.67
CA VAL A 54 -14.05 -2.35 12.55
C VAL A 54 -14.70 -2.54 13.91
N PHE A 55 -14.09 -3.30 14.82
CA PHE A 55 -14.63 -3.56 16.15
C PHE A 55 -14.74 -2.28 16.99
N ILE A 56 -13.65 -1.48 17.03
CA ILE A 56 -13.64 -0.20 17.75
C ILE A 56 -14.61 0.79 17.11
N GLY A 57 -14.66 0.83 15.77
CA GLY A 57 -15.63 1.61 15.02
C GLY A 57 -17.06 1.25 15.41
N LEU A 58 -17.45 -0.02 15.34
CA LEU A 58 -18.80 -0.49 15.66
C LEU A 58 -19.17 -0.22 17.12
N ALA A 59 -18.26 -0.47 18.05
CA ALA A 59 -18.47 -0.18 19.47
C ALA A 59 -18.72 1.32 19.70
N SER A 60 -17.92 2.18 19.07
CA SER A 60 -18.09 3.64 19.16
C SER A 60 -19.39 4.13 18.51
N ALA A 61 -19.78 3.55 17.39
CA ALA A 61 -21.02 3.86 16.69
C ALA A 61 -22.24 3.49 17.55
N GLU A 62 -22.20 2.33 18.21
CA GLU A 62 -23.28 1.88 19.10
C GLU A 62 -23.40 2.75 20.35
N VAL A 63 -22.27 3.12 20.97
CA VAL A 63 -22.25 4.07 22.10
C VAL A 63 -22.84 5.41 21.68
N LEU A 64 -22.43 5.94 20.53
CA LEU A 64 -22.92 7.22 20.04
C LEU A 64 -24.41 7.16 19.67
N ARG A 65 -24.86 6.08 19.05
CA ARG A 65 -26.27 5.85 18.72
C ARG A 65 -27.13 5.84 20.00
N ARG A 66 -26.69 5.13 21.04
CA ARG A 66 -27.39 5.11 22.34
C ARG A 66 -27.41 6.49 22.98
N TYR A 67 -26.31 7.24 22.89
CA TYR A 67 -26.25 8.61 23.39
C TYR A 67 -27.20 9.55 22.64
N LEU A 68 -27.28 9.48 21.31
CA LEU A 68 -28.20 10.29 20.51
C LEU A 68 -29.66 9.96 20.81
N LEU A 69 -29.99 8.68 20.99
CA LEU A 69 -31.33 8.25 21.40
C LEU A 69 -31.68 8.82 22.78
N TRP A 70 -30.76 8.73 23.75
CA TRP A 70 -30.94 9.35 25.06
C TRP A 70 -31.12 10.88 24.93
N ALA A 71 -30.26 11.56 24.18
CA ALA A 71 -30.33 13.01 23.98
C ALA A 71 -31.64 13.44 23.30
N SER A 72 -32.18 12.64 22.38
CA SER A 72 -33.47 12.93 21.74
C SER A 72 -34.64 12.97 22.73
N VAL A 73 -34.53 12.26 23.84
CA VAL A 73 -35.55 12.22 24.91
C VAL A 73 -35.38 13.37 25.90
N TYR A 74 -34.14 13.74 26.25
CA TYR A 74 -33.86 14.68 27.35
C TYR A 74 -33.43 16.09 26.93
N THR A 75 -32.87 16.28 25.72
CA THR A 75 -32.29 17.57 25.26
C THR A 75 -32.72 17.93 23.84
N TYR A 76 -34.04 18.09 23.65
CA TYR A 76 -34.70 18.33 22.36
C TYR A 76 -34.13 19.51 21.54
N ASN A 77 -33.65 20.58 22.19
CA ASN A 77 -33.22 21.81 21.51
C ASN A 77 -31.69 21.91 21.25
N SER A 78 -30.95 20.81 21.33
CA SER A 78 -29.51 20.83 21.05
C SER A 78 -29.22 20.88 19.55
N LEU A 79 -28.16 21.61 19.15
CA LEU A 79 -27.73 21.75 17.75
C LEU A 79 -27.40 20.39 17.10
N LEU A 80 -26.97 19.41 17.91
CA LEU A 80 -26.58 18.06 17.49
C LEU A 80 -27.75 17.25 16.92
N LEU A 81 -28.97 17.44 17.43
CA LEU A 81 -30.17 16.73 16.98
C LEU A 81 -30.75 17.25 15.65
N LYS A 82 -30.23 18.38 15.13
CA LYS A 82 -30.59 18.88 13.80
C LYS A 82 -29.88 18.13 12.66
N ILE A 83 -28.83 17.38 12.98
CA ILE A 83 -28.09 16.56 12.01
C ILE A 83 -28.76 15.18 11.97
N ASP A 84 -28.85 14.59 10.78
CA ASP A 84 -29.34 13.22 10.63
C ASP A 84 -28.46 12.26 11.49
N PRO A 85 -29.08 11.53 12.43
CA PRO A 85 -28.35 10.73 13.41
C PRO A 85 -27.62 9.54 12.78
N ILE A 86 -28.13 8.99 11.67
CA ILE A 86 -27.50 7.87 10.96
C ILE A 86 -26.21 8.34 10.32
N LEU A 87 -26.27 9.47 9.63
CA LEU A 87 -25.14 10.10 8.97
C LEU A 87 -24.08 10.54 9.99
N PHE A 88 -24.50 11.12 11.12
CA PHE A 88 -23.59 11.49 12.19
C PHE A 88 -22.85 10.27 12.78
N VAL A 89 -23.57 9.18 13.08
CA VAL A 89 -22.97 7.93 13.57
C VAL A 89 -22.01 7.32 12.54
N ALA A 90 -22.36 7.32 11.25
CA ALA A 90 -21.50 6.84 10.18
C ALA A 90 -20.19 7.66 10.07
N SER A 91 -20.28 8.99 10.24
CA SER A 91 -19.10 9.86 10.22
C SER A 91 -18.16 9.59 11.40
N ALA A 92 -18.71 9.37 12.60
CA ALA A 92 -17.94 9.01 13.78
C ALA A 92 -17.25 7.64 13.62
N PHE A 93 -17.99 6.64 13.12
CA PHE A 93 -17.43 5.32 12.78
C PHE A 93 -16.22 5.44 11.87
N TYR A 94 -16.32 6.26 10.81
CA TYR A 94 -15.26 6.47 9.84
C TYR A 94 -14.01 7.12 10.46
N ILE A 95 -14.20 8.22 11.22
CA ILE A 95 -13.10 8.94 11.88
C ILE A 95 -12.36 8.04 12.89
N ILE A 96 -13.11 7.28 13.68
CA ILE A 96 -12.55 6.39 14.72
C ILE A 96 -11.83 5.20 14.09
N SER A 97 -12.36 4.66 12.98
CA SER A 97 -11.69 3.60 12.21
C SER A 97 -10.34 4.11 11.67
N ILE A 98 -10.29 5.31 11.09
CA ILE A 98 -9.04 5.93 10.62
C ILE A 98 -8.06 6.13 11.77
N LEU A 99 -8.52 6.67 12.90
CA LEU A 99 -7.67 6.92 14.06
C LEU A 99 -7.04 5.63 14.59
N THR A 100 -7.84 4.55 14.66
CA THR A 100 -7.36 3.22 15.03
C THR A 100 -6.25 2.74 14.09
N VAL A 101 -6.46 2.85 12.77
CA VAL A 101 -5.44 2.49 11.78
C VAL A 101 -4.17 3.34 11.94
N ILE A 102 -4.30 4.64 12.22
CA ILE A 102 -3.13 5.52 12.47
C ILE A 102 -2.36 5.04 13.70
N ILE A 103 -3.04 4.80 14.83
CA ILE A 103 -2.41 4.35 16.07
C ILE A 103 -1.70 3.01 15.87
N TYR A 104 -2.39 2.05 15.25
CA TYR A 104 -1.83 0.71 15.02
C TYR A 104 -0.67 0.74 14.01
N SER A 105 -0.76 1.57 12.96
CA SER A 105 0.33 1.75 12.00
C SER A 105 1.60 2.29 12.66
N ARG A 106 1.49 3.18 13.64
CA ARG A 106 2.63 3.67 14.43
C ARG A 106 3.24 2.54 15.28
N ARG A 107 2.40 1.72 15.91
CA ARG A 107 2.85 0.55 16.70
C ARG A 107 3.62 -0.45 15.83
N LEU A 108 3.13 -0.73 14.62
CA LEU A 108 3.79 -1.64 13.65
C LEU A 108 4.95 -0.98 12.87
N ARG A 109 5.16 0.34 13.04
CA ARG A 109 6.07 1.17 12.22
C ARG A 109 5.80 1.03 10.71
N TRP A 110 4.54 0.84 10.34
CA TRP A 110 4.09 0.84 8.96
C TRP A 110 3.69 2.25 8.54
N SER A 111 3.80 2.53 7.25
CA SER A 111 3.30 3.80 6.71
C SER A 111 1.77 3.75 6.68
N TYR A 112 1.11 4.58 7.48
CA TYR A 112 -0.34 4.76 7.46
C TYR A 112 -0.88 4.90 6.03
N PHE A 113 -0.20 5.68 5.21
CA PHE A 113 -0.60 5.95 3.82
C PHE A 113 -0.60 4.70 2.93
N LYS A 114 0.30 3.75 3.16
CA LYS A 114 0.30 2.49 2.39
C LYS A 114 -0.88 1.61 2.78
N ILE A 115 -1.18 1.51 4.08
CA ILE A 115 -2.33 0.76 4.59
C ILE A 115 -3.64 1.40 4.10
N ALA A 116 -3.73 2.73 4.17
CA ALA A 116 -4.88 3.49 3.71
C ALA A 116 -5.13 3.31 2.20
N ASP A 117 -4.08 3.23 1.38
CA ASP A 117 -4.23 2.93 -0.06
C ASP A 117 -4.82 1.54 -0.30
N VAL A 118 -4.36 0.51 0.43
CA VAL A 118 -4.89 -0.86 0.30
C VAL A 118 -6.37 -0.90 0.69
N PHE A 119 -6.72 -0.31 1.84
CA PHE A 119 -8.12 -0.26 2.27
C PHE A 119 -8.99 0.61 1.37
N ALA A 120 -8.48 1.70 0.80
CA ALA A 120 -9.24 2.52 -0.14
C ALA A 120 -9.61 1.75 -1.41
N ILE A 121 -8.66 0.97 -1.97
CA ILE A 121 -8.93 0.11 -3.12
C ILE A 121 -9.97 -0.94 -2.75
N ALA A 122 -9.83 -1.60 -1.60
CA ALA A 122 -10.79 -2.61 -1.16
C ALA A 122 -12.20 -2.03 -0.96
N MET A 123 -12.30 -0.85 -0.32
CA MET A 123 -13.57 -0.15 -0.11
C MET A 123 -14.19 0.40 -1.40
N SER A 124 -13.40 0.80 -2.39
CA SER A 124 -13.94 1.27 -3.67
C SER A 124 -14.60 0.13 -4.44
N PHE A 125 -14.09 -1.10 -4.34
CA PHE A 125 -14.78 -2.27 -4.88
C PHE A 125 -16.09 -2.58 -4.15
N VAL A 126 -16.15 -2.40 -2.82
CA VAL A 126 -17.43 -2.52 -2.09
C VAL A 126 -18.46 -1.53 -2.63
N ALA A 127 -18.06 -0.29 -2.92
CA ALA A 127 -18.93 0.71 -3.53
C ALA A 127 -19.41 0.30 -4.94
N VAL A 128 -18.54 -0.36 -5.74
CA VAL A 128 -18.92 -0.91 -7.05
C VAL A 128 -20.00 -1.98 -6.92
N PHE A 129 -19.83 -2.96 -6.03
CA PHE A 129 -20.83 -4.01 -5.82
C PHE A 129 -22.16 -3.45 -5.30
N TYR A 130 -22.10 -2.47 -4.39
CA TYR A 130 -23.30 -1.79 -3.90
C TYR A 130 -24.05 -1.06 -5.04
N CYS A 131 -23.35 -0.25 -5.84
CA CYS A 131 -23.95 0.48 -6.95
C CYS A 131 -24.46 -0.46 -8.05
N LEU A 132 -23.75 -1.55 -8.33
CA LEU A 132 -24.21 -2.59 -9.26
C LEU A 132 -25.52 -3.24 -8.77
N GLY A 133 -25.60 -3.57 -7.48
CA GLY A 133 -26.83 -4.09 -6.89
C GLY A 133 -27.98 -3.10 -6.99
N GLN A 134 -27.74 -1.82 -6.66
CA GLN A 134 -28.75 -0.76 -6.79
C GLN A 134 -29.20 -0.57 -8.24
N PHE A 135 -28.28 -0.63 -9.20
CA PHE A 135 -28.60 -0.57 -10.62
C PHE A 135 -29.49 -1.73 -11.06
N LEU A 136 -29.17 -2.97 -10.68
CA LEU A 136 -29.94 -4.15 -11.10
C LEU A 136 -31.34 -4.18 -10.46
N ILE A 137 -31.46 -3.71 -9.21
CA ILE A 137 -32.73 -3.65 -8.50
C ILE A 137 -33.58 -2.47 -8.99
N PHE A 138 -33.07 -1.24 -8.98
CA PHE A 138 -33.87 -0.05 -9.25
C PHE A 138 -33.78 0.49 -10.68
N GLY A 139 -32.77 0.08 -11.46
CA GLY A 139 -32.60 0.50 -12.87
C GLY A 139 -32.08 1.92 -13.07
N GLY A 140 -31.62 2.60 -12.03
CA GLY A 140 -31.14 3.98 -12.13
C GLY A 140 -29.81 4.11 -12.87
N VAL A 141 -29.78 4.89 -13.96
CA VAL A 141 -28.59 5.11 -14.80
C VAL A 141 -27.41 5.70 -14.01
N ASN A 142 -27.69 6.50 -12.99
CA ASN A 142 -26.66 7.10 -12.13
C ASN A 142 -25.76 6.04 -11.47
N TYR A 143 -26.34 4.94 -10.99
CA TYR A 143 -25.58 3.86 -10.37
C TYR A 143 -24.63 3.16 -11.36
N PHE A 144 -25.09 3.00 -12.61
CA PHE A 144 -24.27 2.42 -13.67
C PHE A 144 -23.08 3.32 -14.06
N LEU A 145 -23.31 4.63 -14.16
CA LEU A 145 -22.24 5.59 -14.43
C LEU A 145 -21.17 5.57 -13.32
N VAL A 146 -21.59 5.48 -12.07
CA VAL A 146 -20.67 5.39 -10.92
C VAL A 146 -19.83 4.12 -10.98
N VAL A 147 -20.44 2.98 -11.33
CA VAL A 147 -19.72 1.72 -11.53
C VAL A 147 -18.64 1.89 -12.60
N LEU A 148 -18.98 2.46 -13.76
CA LEU A 148 -18.00 2.68 -14.84
C LEU A 148 -16.84 3.59 -14.41
N ILE A 149 -17.14 4.70 -13.73
CA ILE A 149 -16.13 5.65 -13.26
C ILE A 149 -15.20 5.00 -12.22
N VAL A 150 -15.77 4.34 -11.20
CA VAL A 150 -14.98 3.74 -10.12
C VAL A 150 -14.15 2.56 -10.63
N VAL A 151 -14.70 1.73 -11.51
CA VAL A 151 -13.95 0.62 -12.14
C VAL A 151 -12.82 1.16 -13.01
N GLY A 152 -13.08 2.16 -13.86
CA GLY A 152 -12.05 2.78 -14.70
C GLY A 152 -10.91 3.39 -13.89
N LEU A 153 -11.25 4.08 -12.79
CA LEU A 153 -10.25 4.63 -11.87
C LEU A 153 -9.47 3.56 -11.13
N ASN A 154 -10.12 2.49 -10.66
CA ASN A 154 -9.43 1.37 -10.03
C ASN A 154 -8.45 0.70 -11.00
N GLN A 155 -8.80 0.54 -12.29
CA GLN A 155 -7.89 0.01 -13.31
C GLN A 155 -6.66 0.92 -13.50
N LEU A 156 -6.87 2.24 -13.60
CA LEU A 156 -5.79 3.21 -13.69
C LEU A 156 -4.89 3.18 -12.45
N VAL A 157 -5.49 3.14 -11.26
CA VAL A 157 -4.76 3.01 -10.00
C VAL A 157 -3.91 1.75 -10.02
N LEU A 158 -4.49 0.58 -10.28
CA LEU A 158 -3.78 -0.70 -10.28
C LEU A 158 -2.64 -0.74 -11.31
N ALA A 159 -2.84 -0.14 -12.49
CA ALA A 159 -1.82 -0.05 -13.54
C ALA A 159 -0.62 0.84 -13.15
N TYR A 160 -0.86 1.98 -12.48
CA TYR A 160 0.18 2.99 -12.22
C TYR A 160 0.71 3.01 -10.77
N ARG A 161 0.09 2.26 -9.84
CA ARG A 161 0.44 2.23 -8.40
C ARG A 161 1.90 1.87 -8.13
N SER A 162 2.45 0.88 -8.84
CA SER A 162 3.83 0.42 -8.63
C SER A 162 4.89 1.42 -9.14
N TYR A 163 4.58 2.16 -10.22
CA TYR A 163 5.57 2.98 -10.93
C TYR A 163 5.47 4.48 -10.64
N LYS A 164 4.29 5.07 -10.42
CA LYS A 164 4.13 6.54 -10.42
C LYS A 164 3.54 7.13 -9.14
N PHE A 165 2.71 6.40 -8.40
CA PHE A 165 2.03 6.97 -7.23
C PHE A 165 2.89 6.93 -5.97
N SER A 166 2.95 8.06 -5.26
CA SER A 166 3.44 8.08 -3.88
C SER A 166 2.37 7.49 -2.95
N SER A 167 2.78 6.78 -1.90
CA SER A 167 1.83 6.20 -0.93
C SER A 167 0.88 7.26 -0.37
N GLY A 168 -0.43 7.01 -0.40
CA GLY A 168 -1.50 7.87 0.10
C GLY A 168 -2.29 8.60 -0.98
N VAL A 169 -1.78 8.68 -2.21
CA VAL A 169 -2.49 9.35 -3.31
C VAL A 169 -3.73 8.56 -3.72
N THR A 170 -3.67 7.24 -3.67
CA THR A 170 -4.80 6.38 -4.00
C THR A 170 -5.95 6.60 -3.02
N PHE A 171 -5.65 6.63 -1.73
CA PHE A 171 -6.61 6.96 -0.69
C PHE A 171 -7.27 8.31 -0.94
N VAL A 172 -6.49 9.36 -1.21
CA VAL A 172 -7.02 10.71 -1.49
C VAL A 172 -7.95 10.72 -2.70
N LEU A 173 -7.56 10.10 -3.80
CA LEU A 173 -8.35 10.11 -5.04
C LEU A 173 -9.69 9.41 -4.87
N LEU A 174 -9.68 8.18 -4.33
CA LEU A 174 -10.89 7.38 -4.15
C LEU A 174 -11.83 7.99 -3.10
N ASN A 175 -11.27 8.58 -2.03
CA ASN A 175 -12.05 9.23 -0.98
C ASN A 175 -12.67 10.56 -1.45
N SER A 176 -11.93 11.37 -2.19
CA SER A 176 -12.47 12.60 -2.80
C SER A 176 -13.60 12.28 -3.76
N LEU A 177 -13.47 11.22 -4.55
CA LEU A 177 -14.52 10.78 -5.47
C LEU A 177 -15.77 10.29 -4.73
N LEU A 178 -15.60 9.53 -3.66
CA LEU A 178 -16.73 9.10 -2.82
C LEU A 178 -17.45 10.32 -2.21
N GLY A 179 -16.70 11.31 -1.72
CA GLY A 179 -17.25 12.56 -1.20
C GLY A 179 -18.02 13.35 -2.26
N LEU A 180 -17.47 13.53 -3.46
CA LEU A 180 -18.14 14.19 -4.58
C LEU A 180 -19.40 13.44 -5.03
N TYR A 181 -19.36 12.11 -5.04
CA TYR A 181 -20.52 11.29 -5.36
C TYR A 181 -21.67 11.50 -4.36
N ILE A 182 -21.37 11.50 -3.05
CA ILE A 182 -22.36 11.76 -2.00
C ILE A 182 -22.98 13.16 -2.16
N ILE A 183 -22.18 14.16 -2.53
CA ILE A 183 -22.67 15.53 -2.78
C ILE A 183 -23.60 15.59 -4.00
N ALA A 184 -23.24 14.90 -5.08
CA ALA A 184 -23.93 15.04 -6.36
C ALA A 184 -25.22 14.21 -6.48
N PHE A 185 -25.30 13.06 -5.80
CA PHE A 185 -26.36 12.08 -6.06
C PHE A 185 -27.16 11.65 -4.83
N TYR A 186 -26.80 12.07 -3.62
CA TYR A 186 -27.47 11.65 -2.39
C TYR A 186 -28.35 12.77 -1.85
N ASP A 187 -29.68 12.61 -1.92
CA ASP A 187 -30.63 13.64 -1.48
C ASP A 187 -31.23 13.31 -0.10
N VAL A 188 -30.38 13.24 0.92
CA VAL A 188 -30.77 12.95 2.33
C VAL A 188 -30.23 14.04 3.24
N GLN A 189 -30.98 14.51 4.24
CA GLN A 189 -30.54 15.58 5.13
C GLN A 189 -29.16 15.30 5.73
N GLY A 190 -28.21 16.24 5.62
CA GLY A 190 -26.85 16.11 6.16
C GLY A 190 -25.81 15.46 5.23
N HIS A 191 -26.19 15.00 4.02
CA HIS A 191 -25.25 14.44 3.04
C HIS A 191 -24.10 15.40 2.67
N LEU A 192 -24.39 16.70 2.59
CA LEU A 192 -23.40 17.74 2.28
C LEU A 192 -22.27 17.83 3.31
N LEU A 193 -22.58 17.64 4.60
CA LEU A 193 -21.58 17.69 5.67
C LEU A 193 -20.59 16.53 5.52
N ILE A 194 -21.07 15.33 5.20
CA ILE A 194 -20.21 14.15 5.04
C ILE A 194 -19.40 14.22 3.76
N GLY A 195 -20.04 14.59 2.66
CA GLY A 195 -19.34 14.76 1.39
C GLY A 195 -18.21 15.80 1.50
N SER A 196 -18.50 16.96 2.11
CA SER A 196 -17.48 17.99 2.36
C SER A 196 -16.40 17.55 3.34
N LEU A 197 -16.74 16.79 4.39
CA LEU A 197 -15.77 16.21 5.32
C LEU A 197 -14.80 15.25 4.62
N LEU A 198 -15.29 14.36 3.77
CA LEU A 198 -14.46 13.41 3.00
C LEU A 198 -13.51 14.14 2.04
N VAL A 199 -14.01 15.15 1.32
CA VAL A 199 -13.21 15.96 0.39
C VAL A 199 -12.19 16.81 1.15
N THR A 200 -12.54 17.41 2.29
CA THR A 200 -11.61 18.22 3.09
C THR A 200 -10.52 17.37 3.73
N ILE A 201 -10.85 16.21 4.31
CA ILE A 201 -9.85 15.25 4.82
C ILE A 201 -8.88 14.85 3.71
N SER A 202 -9.40 14.54 2.52
CA SER A 202 -8.60 14.15 1.37
C SER A 202 -7.67 15.29 0.90
N SER A 203 -8.20 16.52 0.81
CA SER A 203 -7.44 17.71 0.40
C SER A 203 -6.33 18.06 1.40
N VAL A 204 -6.63 17.99 2.71
CA VAL A 204 -5.65 18.23 3.78
C VAL A 204 -4.55 17.17 3.74
N LEU A 205 -4.88 15.89 3.59
CA LEU A 205 -3.90 14.81 3.49
C LEU A 205 -3.02 14.95 2.24
N LEU A 206 -3.61 15.34 1.10
CA LEU A 206 -2.85 15.61 -0.12
C LEU A 206 -1.87 16.77 0.07
N TYR A 207 -2.32 17.88 0.66
CA TYR A 207 -1.47 19.03 0.96
C TYR A 207 -0.30 18.66 1.89
N LEU A 208 -0.59 17.96 2.99
CA LEU A 208 0.44 17.49 3.92
C LEU A 208 1.44 16.56 3.23
N ARG A 209 0.99 15.73 2.29
CA ARG A 209 1.85 14.84 1.51
C ARG A 209 2.72 15.61 0.53
N LEU A 210 2.16 16.57 -0.22
CA LEU A 210 2.90 17.41 -1.16
C LEU A 210 3.96 18.25 -0.45
N LYS A 211 3.62 18.82 0.72
CA LYS A 211 4.58 19.56 1.56
C LYS A 211 5.70 18.67 2.08
N LYS A 212 5.37 17.46 2.56
CA LYS A 212 6.38 16.49 3.05
C LYS A 212 7.29 15.96 1.93
N GLY A 213 6.75 15.80 0.71
CA GLY A 213 7.52 15.53 -0.50
C GLY A 213 8.52 16.67 -0.73
N ASN A 214 8.02 17.90 -0.93
CA ASN A 214 8.86 19.07 -1.23
C ASN A 214 9.97 19.34 -0.20
N MET A 215 9.74 19.05 1.08
CA MET A 215 10.74 19.29 2.14
C MET A 215 11.91 18.29 2.13
N ASN A 216 11.77 17.11 1.49
CA ASN A 216 12.76 16.02 1.62
C ASN A 216 13.11 15.24 0.33
N THR A 217 12.46 15.48 -0.82
CA THR A 217 12.69 14.67 -2.02
C THR A 217 13.72 15.19 -3.02
N SER A 218 14.17 16.45 -2.94
CA SER A 218 15.26 16.88 -3.84
C SER A 218 16.61 16.58 -3.19
N LEU A 219 17.18 15.40 -3.51
CA LEU A 219 18.63 15.33 -3.53
C LEU A 219 19.11 16.42 -4.50
N PRO A 220 20.06 17.29 -4.10
CA PRO A 220 20.65 18.25 -5.03
C PRO A 220 21.08 17.54 -6.31
N ALA A 221 20.77 18.11 -7.48
CA ALA A 221 21.04 17.47 -8.77
C ALA A 221 22.52 17.05 -8.90
N ASP A 222 23.43 17.87 -8.37
CA ASP A 222 24.87 17.59 -8.32
C ASP A 222 25.19 16.37 -7.46
N LEU A 223 24.57 16.24 -6.28
CA LEU A 223 24.75 15.09 -5.40
C LEU A 223 24.22 13.81 -6.06
N LEU A 224 23.07 13.88 -6.72
CA LEU A 224 22.49 12.73 -7.44
C LEU A 224 23.41 12.30 -8.59
N LYS A 225 23.93 13.25 -9.37
CA LYS A 225 24.88 12.98 -10.46
C LYS A 225 26.16 12.33 -9.93
N HIS A 226 26.70 12.85 -8.83
CA HIS A 226 27.88 12.29 -8.18
C HIS A 226 27.63 10.84 -7.69
N LEU A 227 26.53 10.60 -6.98
CA LEU A 227 26.18 9.26 -6.48
C LEU A 227 25.93 8.27 -7.63
N LYS A 228 25.28 8.70 -8.71
CA LYS A 228 25.09 7.89 -9.93
C LYS A 228 26.42 7.47 -10.54
N ASN A 229 27.35 8.40 -10.70
CA ASN A 229 28.69 8.09 -11.23
C ASN A 229 29.45 7.14 -10.31
N LYS A 230 29.38 7.34 -9.00
CA LYS A 230 29.99 6.45 -8.00
C LYS A 230 29.44 5.01 -8.11
N LEU A 231 28.12 4.86 -8.29
CA LEU A 231 27.47 3.55 -8.47
C LEU A 231 27.88 2.88 -9.79
N ILE A 232 27.94 3.63 -10.89
CA ILE A 232 28.36 3.09 -12.21
C ILE A 232 29.82 2.60 -12.15
N ASN A 233 30.70 3.38 -11.54
CA ASN A 233 32.10 3.00 -11.38
C ASN A 233 32.23 1.73 -10.53
N LYS A 234 31.51 1.68 -9.40
CA LYS A 234 31.48 0.50 -8.52
C LYS A 234 30.90 -0.73 -9.23
N GLU A 235 29.87 -0.57 -10.07
CA GLU A 235 29.32 -1.67 -10.89
C GLU A 235 30.36 -2.22 -11.87
N ASN A 236 31.10 -1.34 -12.56
CA ASN A 236 32.11 -1.74 -13.52
C ASN A 236 33.31 -2.42 -12.86
N GLU A 237 33.72 -1.94 -11.68
CA GLU A 237 34.79 -2.53 -10.87
C GLU A 237 34.41 -3.94 -10.42
N LEU A 238 33.22 -4.12 -9.84
CA LEU A 238 32.72 -5.43 -9.41
C LEU A 238 32.54 -6.40 -10.56
N LYS A 239 32.14 -5.93 -11.76
CA LYS A 239 32.09 -6.77 -12.97
C LYS A 239 33.47 -7.26 -13.41
N LYS A 240 34.49 -6.41 -13.29
CA LYS A 240 35.88 -6.82 -13.58
C LYS A 240 36.36 -7.85 -12.56
N GLN A 241 36.09 -7.63 -11.27
CA GLN A 241 36.42 -8.58 -10.21
C GLN A 241 35.71 -9.93 -10.40
N ASP A 242 34.40 -9.94 -10.69
CA ASP A 242 33.68 -11.20 -11.00
C ASP A 242 34.27 -11.91 -12.22
N LYS A 243 34.74 -11.17 -13.23
CA LYS A 243 35.39 -11.77 -14.40
C LYS A 243 36.73 -12.41 -14.05
N LEU A 244 37.58 -11.70 -13.30
CA LEU A 244 38.88 -12.22 -12.86
C LEU A 244 38.72 -13.47 -12.00
N LEU A 245 37.79 -13.47 -11.05
CA LEU A 245 37.51 -14.64 -10.21
C LEU A 245 37.03 -15.86 -11.02
N ARG A 246 36.35 -15.66 -12.16
CA ARG A 246 35.99 -16.75 -13.07
C ARG A 246 37.18 -17.27 -13.87
N GLU A 247 38.11 -16.40 -14.22
CA GLU A 247 39.33 -16.76 -14.95
C GLU A 247 40.33 -17.49 -14.02
N GLU A 248 40.36 -17.17 -12.73
CA GLU A 248 41.19 -17.81 -11.69
C GLU A 248 40.60 -19.12 -11.14
N ASP A 249 39.37 -19.45 -11.51
CA ASP A 249 38.62 -20.59 -11.02
C ASP A 249 39.30 -21.92 -11.42
N PRO A 250 39.79 -22.74 -10.46
CA PRO A 250 40.51 -23.97 -10.77
C PRO A 250 39.72 -24.93 -11.65
N TYR A 251 38.39 -24.94 -11.53
CA TYR A 251 37.53 -25.85 -12.29
C TYR A 251 37.30 -25.40 -13.74
N MET A 252 37.59 -24.13 -14.06
CA MET A 252 37.40 -23.57 -15.40
C MET A 252 38.69 -23.61 -16.24
N GLN A 253 39.76 -24.21 -15.73
CA GLN A 253 41.04 -24.30 -16.44
C GLN A 253 40.99 -25.33 -17.58
N PRO A 254 41.56 -25.00 -18.76
CA PRO A 254 41.65 -25.93 -19.88
C PRO A 254 42.57 -27.11 -19.53
N GLY A 255 42.15 -28.34 -19.83
CA GLY A 255 42.94 -29.55 -19.58
C GLY A 255 42.60 -30.30 -18.29
N ARG A 256 41.80 -29.72 -17.38
CA ARG A 256 41.42 -30.36 -16.10
C ARG A 256 40.73 -31.73 -16.25
N ALA A 257 39.94 -31.92 -17.30
CA ALA A 257 39.26 -33.20 -17.55
C ALA A 257 40.21 -34.32 -17.99
N GLU A 258 41.45 -33.97 -18.36
CA GLU A 258 42.49 -34.91 -18.81
C GLU A 258 43.48 -35.24 -17.69
N GLU A 259 43.57 -34.42 -16.64
CA GLU A 259 44.42 -34.64 -15.47
C GLU A 259 43.65 -35.32 -14.32
N ASN A 260 44.14 -36.47 -13.88
CA ASN A 260 43.71 -37.06 -12.61
C ASN A 260 44.51 -36.40 -11.47
N ALA A 261 43.85 -35.94 -10.42
CA ALA A 261 44.54 -35.52 -9.21
C ALA A 261 45.23 -36.75 -8.57
N GLU A 262 46.51 -36.94 -8.87
CA GLU A 262 47.30 -38.07 -8.33
C GLU A 262 47.53 -37.94 -6.82
N ASN A 263 47.44 -36.71 -6.29
CA ASN A 263 47.69 -36.39 -4.89
C ASN A 263 46.43 -35.84 -4.17
N MET A 264 46.06 -36.48 -3.06
CA MET A 264 44.90 -36.09 -2.24
C MET A 264 45.05 -34.66 -1.67
N ASP A 265 46.26 -34.23 -1.34
CA ASP A 265 46.52 -32.89 -0.80
C ASP A 265 46.23 -31.79 -1.85
N GLU A 266 46.47 -32.07 -3.12
CA GLU A 266 46.24 -31.13 -4.23
C GLU A 266 44.74 -30.96 -4.51
N ALA A 267 43.99 -32.07 -4.50
CA ALA A 267 42.53 -32.05 -4.61
C ALA A 267 41.87 -31.23 -3.48
N ILE A 268 42.34 -31.41 -2.23
CA ILE A 268 41.82 -30.64 -1.07
C ILE A 268 42.08 -29.13 -1.24
N LEU A 269 43.25 -28.76 -1.77
CA LEU A 269 43.60 -27.36 -2.02
C LEU A 269 42.77 -26.74 -3.15
N GLU A 270 42.50 -27.48 -4.22
CA GLU A 270 41.60 -27.02 -5.30
C GLU A 270 40.20 -26.75 -4.79
N ASP A 271 39.63 -27.68 -4.04
CA ASP A 271 38.28 -27.56 -3.48
C ASP A 271 38.20 -26.35 -2.53
N SER A 272 39.21 -26.18 -1.67
CA SER A 272 39.30 -25.01 -0.79
C SER A 272 39.34 -23.69 -1.57
N LYS A 273 40.13 -23.62 -2.65
CA LYS A 273 40.19 -22.43 -3.52
C LYS A 273 38.84 -22.19 -4.22
N ARG A 274 38.18 -23.25 -4.67
CA ARG A 274 36.87 -23.17 -5.31
C ARG A 274 35.82 -22.62 -4.35
N GLU A 275 35.76 -23.14 -3.12
CA GLU A 275 34.84 -22.65 -2.09
C GLU A 275 35.05 -21.16 -1.80
N LEU A 276 36.31 -20.71 -1.69
CA LEU A 276 36.64 -19.30 -1.49
C LEU A 276 36.19 -18.44 -2.69
N THR A 277 36.43 -18.91 -3.91
CA THR A 277 35.99 -18.22 -5.13
C THR A 277 34.48 -18.11 -5.20
N ASP A 278 33.74 -19.19 -4.92
CA ASP A 278 32.27 -19.18 -4.92
C ASP A 278 31.72 -18.27 -3.83
N ALA A 279 32.30 -18.28 -2.63
CA ALA A 279 31.94 -17.36 -1.55
C ALA A 279 32.13 -15.90 -1.97
N ASN A 280 33.30 -15.54 -2.53
CA ASN A 280 33.58 -14.19 -3.02
C ASN A 280 32.62 -13.76 -4.13
N ARG A 281 32.33 -14.65 -5.09
CA ARG A 281 31.39 -14.39 -6.18
C ARG A 281 29.98 -14.19 -5.66
N SER A 282 29.56 -14.94 -4.65
CA SER A 282 28.24 -14.78 -4.02
C SER A 282 28.08 -13.37 -3.43
N VAL A 283 29.10 -12.88 -2.70
CA VAL A 283 29.13 -11.52 -2.14
C VAL A 283 29.07 -10.46 -3.23
N ILE A 284 29.91 -10.58 -4.27
CA ILE A 284 29.92 -9.65 -5.41
C ILE A 284 28.56 -9.61 -6.10
N SER A 285 27.95 -10.76 -6.34
CA SER A 285 26.64 -10.86 -6.99
C SER A 285 25.56 -10.16 -6.16
N GLY A 286 25.55 -10.32 -4.84
CA GLY A 286 24.64 -9.66 -3.93
C GLY A 286 24.77 -8.14 -3.98
N VAL A 287 26.02 -7.63 -3.98
CA VAL A 287 26.28 -6.19 -4.08
C VAL A 287 25.89 -5.64 -5.46
N LEU A 288 26.16 -6.37 -6.55
CA LEU A 288 25.75 -5.99 -7.91
C LEU A 288 24.23 -5.86 -8.04
N ILE A 289 23.46 -6.76 -7.42
CA ILE A 289 21.99 -6.67 -7.38
C ILE A 289 21.55 -5.38 -6.70
N GLN A 290 22.14 -5.03 -5.55
CA GLN A 290 21.81 -3.80 -4.84
C GLN A 290 22.16 -2.54 -5.66
N ILE A 291 23.33 -2.51 -6.31
CA ILE A 291 23.76 -1.40 -7.16
C ILE A 291 22.82 -1.24 -8.36
N ARG A 292 22.51 -2.32 -9.07
CA ARG A 292 21.59 -2.28 -10.22
C ARG A 292 20.20 -1.80 -9.80
N LYS A 293 19.73 -2.23 -8.63
CA LYS A 293 18.48 -1.74 -8.05
C LYS A 293 18.55 -0.24 -7.77
N ALA A 294 19.60 0.25 -7.12
CA ALA A 294 19.80 1.68 -6.89
C ALA A 294 19.81 2.50 -8.21
N LEU A 295 20.53 2.02 -9.23
CA LEU A 295 20.57 2.64 -10.57
C LEU A 295 19.20 2.66 -11.25
N ALA A 296 18.40 1.60 -11.11
CA ALA A 296 17.03 1.57 -11.62
C ALA A 296 16.14 2.61 -10.91
N TYR A 297 16.27 2.74 -9.58
CA TYR A 297 15.56 3.78 -8.82
C TYR A 297 15.97 5.20 -9.25
N ILE A 298 17.24 5.42 -9.60
CA ILE A 298 17.71 6.71 -10.15
C ILE A 298 17.03 6.97 -11.49
N LYS A 299 16.97 5.98 -12.40
CA LYS A 299 16.28 6.12 -13.70
C LYS A 299 14.78 6.42 -13.53
N MET A 300 14.14 5.83 -12.52
CA MET A 300 12.72 6.04 -12.21
C MET A 300 12.44 7.35 -11.44
N GLY A 301 13.47 8.10 -11.04
CA GLY A 301 13.32 9.31 -10.22
C GLY A 301 12.89 9.03 -8.77
N LYS A 302 13.05 7.79 -8.28
CA LYS A 302 12.67 7.35 -6.91
C LYS A 302 13.86 7.22 -5.95
N TYR A 303 15.08 7.45 -6.42
CA TYR A 303 16.27 7.31 -5.60
C TYR A 303 16.28 8.30 -4.44
N GLY A 304 16.68 7.83 -3.26
CA GLY A 304 16.61 8.59 -2.01
C GLY A 304 15.28 8.50 -1.27
N VAL A 305 14.33 7.67 -1.74
CA VAL A 305 13.11 7.31 -1.00
C VAL A 305 13.15 5.83 -0.64
N CYS A 306 12.88 5.51 0.62
CA CYS A 306 12.85 4.14 1.11
C CYS A 306 11.72 3.35 0.47
N GLU A 307 12.04 2.19 -0.11
CA GLU A 307 11.04 1.33 -0.76
C GLU A 307 10.00 0.72 0.21
N VAL A 308 10.39 0.50 1.47
CA VAL A 308 9.54 -0.14 2.50
C VAL A 308 8.56 0.86 3.11
N CYS A 309 9.04 1.99 3.64
CA CYS A 309 8.17 2.95 4.34
C CYS A 309 7.76 4.16 3.50
N GLY A 310 8.41 4.43 2.36
CA GLY A 310 8.16 5.60 1.52
C GLY A 310 8.67 6.92 2.10
N ASN A 311 9.45 6.89 3.18
CA ASN A 311 10.12 8.06 3.75
C ASN A 311 11.45 8.34 3.03
N PRO A 312 11.94 9.59 3.03
CA PRO A 312 13.27 9.92 2.52
C PRO A 312 14.37 9.14 3.26
N ILE A 313 15.40 8.75 2.53
CA ILE A 313 16.63 8.17 3.08
C ILE A 313 17.56 9.32 3.43
N ASP A 314 18.17 9.26 4.62
CA ASP A 314 19.13 10.27 5.06
C ASP A 314 20.28 10.43 4.03
N LYS A 315 20.57 11.69 3.68
CA LYS A 315 21.67 12.06 2.78
C LYS A 315 23.01 11.57 3.34
N ALA A 316 23.21 11.61 4.65
CA ALA A 316 24.43 11.08 5.28
C ALA A 316 24.58 9.58 5.02
N ARG A 317 23.48 8.82 5.13
CA ARG A 317 23.46 7.40 4.78
C ARG A 317 23.79 7.17 3.31
N LEU A 318 23.17 7.90 2.38
CA LEU A 318 23.42 7.72 0.94
C LEU A 318 24.85 8.08 0.51
N LYS A 319 25.52 8.98 1.24
CA LYS A 319 26.94 9.29 1.02
C LYS A 319 27.84 8.10 1.37
N ILE A 320 27.52 7.40 2.47
CA ILE A 320 28.27 6.24 2.95
C ILE A 320 27.91 4.98 2.15
N TYR A 321 26.60 4.73 1.96
CA TYR A 321 26.03 3.58 1.26
C TYR A 321 25.16 4.03 0.07
N PRO A 322 25.75 4.38 -1.09
CA PRO A 322 25.02 4.77 -2.29
C PRO A 322 24.06 3.69 -2.84
N GLU A 323 24.32 2.41 -2.57
CA GLU A 323 23.48 1.29 -2.99
C GLU A 323 22.22 1.14 -2.12
N ALA A 324 22.11 1.88 -1.02
CA ALA A 324 21.00 1.76 -0.08
C ALA A 324 19.67 2.23 -0.68
N THR A 325 18.70 1.31 -0.75
CA THR A 325 17.31 1.57 -1.20
C THR A 325 16.31 1.65 -0.04
N LYS A 326 16.79 1.50 1.21
CA LYS A 326 15.97 1.47 2.45
C LYS A 326 16.47 2.51 3.47
N CYS A 327 15.58 3.01 4.33
CA CYS A 327 15.96 3.88 5.46
C CYS A 327 16.56 3.07 6.62
N ALA A 328 17.26 3.73 7.56
CA ALA A 328 18.01 3.07 8.64
C ALA A 328 17.11 2.11 9.43
N ASP A 329 15.92 2.59 9.80
CA ASP A 329 14.92 1.83 10.54
C ASP A 329 14.39 0.59 9.81
N CYS A 330 14.33 0.64 8.48
CA CYS A 330 13.83 -0.48 7.68
C CYS A 330 14.93 -1.50 7.36
N ALA A 331 16.19 -1.06 7.29
CA ALA A 331 17.33 -1.96 7.08
C ALA A 331 17.60 -2.81 8.33
N SER A 332 17.61 -2.19 9.51
CA SER A 332 17.89 -2.87 10.79
C SER A 332 16.89 -3.95 11.20
N LYS A 333 15.72 -4.03 10.54
CA LYS A 333 14.71 -5.06 10.76
C LYS A 333 14.90 -6.31 9.91
N LEU A 334 15.65 -6.22 8.82
CA LEU A 334 15.94 -7.35 7.94
C LEU A 334 17.20 -8.10 8.36
N ASP A 335 18.11 -7.40 9.05
CA ASP A 335 19.35 -7.96 9.57
C ASP A 335 19.14 -8.72 10.90
N LYS A 336 17.88 -8.87 11.35
CA LYS A 336 17.48 -9.63 12.55
C LYS A 336 16.66 -10.85 12.15
#